data_AF-A0A7K2VEC5-F1
#
_entry.id   AF-A0A7K2VEC5-F1
#
_cell.length_a   1.000
_cell.length_b   1.000
_cell.length_c   1.000
_cell.angle_alpha   90.00
_cell.angle_beta   90.00
_cell.angle_gamma   90.00
#
_symmetry.space_group_name_H-M   'P 1'
#
loop_
_entity.id
_entity.type
_entity.pdbx_description
1 polymer ?
#
loop_
_entity_poly.entity_id
_entity_poly.type
_entity_poly.pdbx_seq_one_letter_code
_entity_poly.pdbx_strand_id
1 'polypeptide(L)'
;MSFREINSKMVEARLAPGQRLFSQRGAMLAYTGEVSFTPNMQSGQGGVMSMLGRRVAGEAAPLMTVEGSGTVLFGHGGHHVHVITLTGDTLYVEADRLLAFEGSLRQGTMFLGSQGGVMGLVRGQA
;
A
#
# COMPACT_ATOMS: atom_id res chain seq x y z
N MET A 1 14.67 -7.78 -5.10
CA MET A 1 14.51 -7.96 -3.64
C MET A 1 14.70 -6.60 -2.98
N SER A 2 13.62 -5.90 -2.69
CA SER A 2 13.64 -4.63 -1.93
C SER A 2 13.42 -4.83 -0.45
N PHE A 3 12.71 -5.89 -0.03
CA PHE A 3 12.35 -6.16 1.37
C PHE A 3 13.06 -7.39 1.94
N ARG A 4 13.59 -7.26 3.16
CA ARG A 4 14.22 -8.32 3.95
C ARG A 4 13.62 -8.36 5.34
N GLU A 5 13.10 -9.49 5.76
CA GLU A 5 12.61 -9.66 7.12
C GLU A 5 13.77 -9.61 8.13
N ILE A 6 13.63 -8.78 9.16
CA ILE A 6 14.60 -8.67 10.26
C ILE A 6 14.15 -9.50 11.45
N ASN A 7 12.86 -9.44 11.74
CA ASN A 7 12.17 -10.32 12.69
C ASN A 7 10.68 -10.37 12.32
N SER A 8 9.91 -11.10 13.11
CA SER A 8 8.49 -11.34 12.85
C SER A 8 7.61 -10.09 12.85
N LYS A 9 8.11 -8.93 13.25
CA LYS A 9 7.40 -7.64 13.37
C LYS A 9 8.00 -6.52 12.51
N MET A 10 9.13 -6.77 11.85
CA MET A 10 9.92 -5.72 11.20
C MET A 10 10.57 -6.18 9.92
N VAL A 11 10.50 -5.33 8.90
CA VAL A 11 11.12 -5.54 7.60
C VAL A 11 12.04 -4.37 7.25
N GLU A 12 13.19 -4.69 6.70
CA GLU A 12 14.15 -3.75 6.11
C GLU A 12 13.87 -3.59 4.63
N ALA A 13 13.92 -2.35 4.15
CA ALA A 13 13.88 -2.03 2.74
C ALA A 13 15.09 -1.20 2.32
N ARG A 14 15.76 -1.59 1.24
CA ARG A 14 16.84 -0.81 0.65
C ARG A 14 16.32 0.01 -0.52
N LEU A 15 16.62 1.30 -0.51
CA LEU A 15 16.18 2.26 -1.51
C LEU A 15 17.39 2.75 -2.31
N ALA A 16 17.38 2.48 -3.62
CA ALA A 16 18.36 3.04 -4.54
C ALA A 16 17.84 4.34 -5.19
N PRO A 17 18.73 5.24 -5.66
CA PRO A 17 18.33 6.43 -6.39
C PRO A 17 17.34 6.13 -7.53
N GLY A 18 16.24 6.89 -7.59
CA GLY A 18 15.19 6.72 -8.58
C GLY A 18 14.19 5.60 -8.28
N GLN A 19 14.38 4.81 -7.22
CA GLN A 19 13.37 3.88 -6.74
C GLN A 19 12.36 4.58 -5.85
N ARG A 20 11.13 4.04 -5.87
CA ARG A 20 10.04 4.46 -5.01
C ARG A 20 9.46 3.24 -4.30
N LEU A 21 9.17 3.41 -3.02
CA LEU A 21 8.34 2.48 -2.25
C LEU A 21 7.09 3.23 -1.77
N PHE A 22 6.06 2.47 -1.46
CA PHE A 22 4.90 2.96 -0.72
C PHE A 22 4.86 2.26 0.63
N SER A 23 4.47 2.99 1.67
CA SER A 23 4.32 2.45 3.02
C SER A 23 3.08 3.00 3.70
N GLN A 24 2.52 2.26 4.64
CA GLN A 24 1.49 2.75 5.55
C GLN A 24 2.05 3.93 6.38
N ARG A 25 1.25 4.97 6.55
CA ARG A 25 1.63 6.14 7.35
C ARG A 25 1.87 5.72 8.79
N GLY A 26 3.01 6.12 9.33
CA GLY A 26 3.44 5.75 10.68
C GLY A 26 4.02 4.32 10.76
N ALA A 27 4.30 3.67 9.63
CA ALA A 27 5.00 2.39 9.62
C ALA A 27 6.53 2.51 9.68
N MET A 28 7.10 3.71 9.48
CA MET A 28 8.55 3.91 9.55
C MET A 28 9.03 3.84 11.01
N LEU A 29 10.01 2.98 11.26
CA LEU A 29 10.63 2.80 12.57
C LEU A 29 12.00 3.49 12.65
N ALA A 30 12.80 3.36 11.60
CA ALA A 30 14.11 4.02 11.47
C ALA A 30 14.53 4.07 9.99
N TYR A 31 15.48 4.94 9.66
CA TYR A 31 16.12 4.96 8.35
C TYR A 31 17.57 5.47 8.42
N THR A 32 18.35 5.17 7.39
CA THR A 32 19.70 5.69 7.17
C THR A 32 19.84 6.19 5.74
N GLY A 33 20.69 7.20 5.54
CA GLY A 33 20.85 7.87 4.24
C GLY A 33 19.82 8.96 3.99
N GLU A 34 19.76 9.43 2.74
CA GLU A 34 18.89 10.53 2.32
C GLU A 34 17.55 9.95 1.86
N VAL A 35 16.60 9.84 2.78
CA VAL A 35 15.25 9.28 2.51
C VAL A 35 14.18 10.30 2.86
N SER A 36 13.25 10.52 1.94
CA SER A 36 12.11 11.40 2.12
C SER A 36 10.80 10.61 2.16
N PHE A 37 9.85 11.10 2.97
CA PHE A 37 8.54 10.50 3.17
C PHE A 37 7.47 11.54 2.83
N THR A 38 6.77 11.36 1.72
CA THR A 38 5.77 12.31 1.24
C THR A 38 4.38 11.67 1.33
N PRO A 39 3.39 12.28 2.01
CA PRO A 39 2.02 11.79 1.99
C PRO A 39 1.50 11.66 0.56
N ASN A 40 0.86 10.54 0.23
CA ASN A 40 0.27 10.33 -1.09
C ASN A 40 -0.95 11.23 -1.31
N MET A 41 -0.67 12.47 -1.75
CA MET A 41 -1.65 13.43 -2.24
C MET A 41 -1.98 13.22 -3.74
N GLN A 42 -1.18 12.42 -4.45
CA GLN A 42 -1.21 12.33 -5.92
C GLN A 42 -2.36 11.53 -6.55
N SER A 43 -3.28 10.91 -5.80
CA SER A 43 -4.46 10.25 -6.41
C SER A 43 -5.69 11.18 -6.50
N GLY A 44 -5.48 12.48 -6.70
CA GLY A 44 -6.56 13.46 -6.71
C GLY A 44 -6.21 14.73 -7.46
N GLN A 45 -6.04 14.65 -8.78
CA GLN A 45 -6.06 15.81 -9.68
C GLN A 45 -7.49 16.40 -9.79
N GLY A 46 -8.24 16.42 -8.69
CA GLY A 46 -9.69 16.60 -8.69
C GLY A 46 -10.21 17.25 -7.41
N GLY A 47 -9.61 18.36 -7.01
CA GLY A 47 -10.17 19.33 -6.06
C GLY A 47 -10.79 18.77 -4.77
N VAL A 48 -11.68 19.58 -4.18
CA VAL A 48 -12.40 19.28 -2.93
C VAL A 48 -13.26 18.02 -3.05
N MET A 49 -13.71 17.65 -4.26
CA MET A 49 -14.51 16.43 -4.50
C MET A 49 -13.73 15.12 -4.34
N SER A 50 -12.44 15.07 -4.69
CA SER A 50 -11.62 13.86 -4.50
C SER A 50 -11.31 13.61 -3.01
N MET A 51 -11.26 14.67 -2.20
CA MET A 51 -11.15 14.56 -0.75
C MET A 51 -12.45 14.10 -0.08
N LEU A 52 -13.61 14.55 -0.58
CA LEU A 52 -14.91 14.06 -0.16
C LEU A 52 -15.11 12.59 -0.54
N GLY A 53 -14.74 12.17 -1.75
CA GLY A 53 -14.79 10.77 -2.18
C GLY A 53 -13.96 9.84 -1.28
N ARG A 54 -12.76 10.26 -0.85
CA ARG A 54 -11.92 9.50 0.09
C ARG A 54 -12.54 9.38 1.50
N ARG A 55 -13.28 10.39 1.97
CA ARG A 55 -13.96 10.35 3.27
C ARG A 55 -15.24 9.52 3.23
N VAL A 56 -15.93 9.50 2.09
CA VAL A 56 -17.16 8.71 1.88
C VAL A 56 -16.84 7.24 1.61
N ALA A 57 -15.69 6.92 1.00
CA ALA A 57 -15.27 5.54 0.75
C ALA A 57 -14.69 4.83 1.98
N GLY A 58 -14.17 5.54 3.01
CA GLY A 58 -13.59 4.91 4.21
C GLY A 58 -12.40 3.96 3.96
N GLU A 59 -11.88 3.89 2.72
CA GLU A 59 -11.25 2.68 2.17
C GLU A 59 -9.76 2.81 1.79
N ALA A 60 -9.03 3.82 2.26
CA ALA A 60 -7.60 3.86 2.00
C ALA A 60 -6.82 4.09 3.30
N ALA A 61 -6.13 3.05 3.76
CA ALA A 61 -5.06 3.23 4.74
C ALA A 61 -4.15 4.36 4.21
N PRO A 62 -3.87 5.38 5.03
CA PRO A 62 -3.09 6.52 4.57
C PRO A 62 -1.69 6.05 4.17
N LEU A 63 -1.34 6.14 2.89
CA LEU A 63 -0.03 5.74 2.36
C LEU A 63 0.96 6.93 2.28
N MET A 64 2.23 6.61 2.38
CA MET A 64 3.38 7.49 2.20
C MET A 64 4.20 7.00 1.02
N THR A 65 4.57 7.91 0.11
CA THR A 65 5.64 7.70 -0.87
C THR A 65 6.99 7.81 -0.16
N VAL A 66 7.87 6.85 -0.40
CA VAL A 66 9.22 6.78 0.16
C VAL A 66 10.23 6.79 -1.00
N GLU A 67 11.08 7.81 -1.03
CA GLU A 67 12.03 8.08 -2.13
C GLU A 67 13.38 8.57 -1.60
N GLY A 68 14.44 8.37 -2.39
CA GLY A 68 15.80 8.78 -2.05
C GLY A 68 16.81 7.65 -2.20
N SER A 69 17.81 7.61 -1.31
CA SER A 69 18.88 6.62 -1.31
C SER A 69 19.27 6.26 0.12
N GLY A 70 19.00 5.03 0.53
CA GLY A 70 19.18 4.64 1.92
C GLY A 70 18.60 3.28 2.29
N THR A 71 18.44 3.06 3.59
CA THR A 71 17.78 1.87 4.16
C THR A 71 16.68 2.34 5.10
N VAL A 72 15.51 1.68 5.07
CA VAL A 72 14.35 2.01 5.91
C VAL A 72 13.87 0.75 6.62
N LEU A 73 13.58 0.85 7.91
CA LEU A 73 12.93 -0.20 8.69
C LEU A 73 11.45 0.12 8.83
N PHE A 74 10.59 -0.84 8.52
CA PHE A 74 9.14 -0.73 8.62
C PHE A 74 8.55 -1.72 9.63
N GLY A 75 7.53 -1.29 10.35
CA GLY A 75 6.68 -2.10 11.22
C GLY A 75 5.52 -1.25 11.75
N HIS A 76 4.39 -1.88 12.09
CA HIS A 76 3.20 -1.13 12.50
C HIS A 76 2.38 -1.90 13.55
N GLY A 77 1.97 -1.23 14.61
CA GLY A 77 1.00 -1.74 15.61
C GLY A 77 1.39 -3.05 16.31
N GLY A 78 2.67 -3.46 16.28
CA GLY A 78 3.09 -4.78 16.78
C GLY A 78 2.53 -5.96 15.97
N HIS A 79 2.04 -5.73 14.75
CA HIS A 79 1.56 -6.79 13.87
C HIS A 79 2.68 -7.67 13.34
N HIS A 80 2.36 -8.94 13.08
CA HIS A 80 3.28 -9.82 12.38
C HIS A 80 3.41 -9.40 10.91
N VAL A 81 4.63 -9.41 10.39
CA VAL A 81 4.94 -9.03 9.02
C VAL A 81 5.16 -10.29 8.20
N HIS A 82 4.65 -10.31 6.97
CA HIS A 82 4.89 -11.37 6.01
C HIS A 82 5.23 -10.76 4.66
N VAL A 83 6.37 -11.14 4.09
CA VAL A 83 6.84 -10.63 2.79
C VAL A 83 6.36 -11.57 1.69
N ILE A 84 5.50 -11.07 0.81
CA ILE A 84 4.97 -11.82 -0.33
C ILE A 84 5.62 -11.29 -1.60
N THR A 85 6.20 -12.18 -2.39
CA THR A 85 6.71 -11.86 -3.74
C THR A 85 5.64 -12.21 -4.77
N LEU A 86 5.20 -11.23 -5.55
CA LEU A 86 4.23 -11.43 -6.63
C LEU A 86 4.95 -11.65 -7.95
N THR A 87 4.60 -12.71 -8.69
CA THR A 87 5.22 -13.03 -9.98
C THR A 87 4.17 -13.08 -11.08
N GLY A 88 3.63 -11.90 -11.42
CA GLY A 88 2.49 -11.79 -12.35
C GLY A 88 1.12 -12.04 -11.70
N ASP A 89 1.12 -12.39 -10.41
CA ASP A 89 -0.10 -12.62 -9.63
C ASP A 89 -0.77 -11.31 -9.20
N THR A 90 -2.06 -11.41 -8.86
CA THR A 90 -2.82 -10.35 -8.19
C THR A 90 -3.16 -10.81 -6.77
N LEU A 91 -2.85 -9.98 -5.78
CA LEU A 91 -3.16 -10.23 -4.38
C LEU A 91 -4.20 -9.22 -3.88
N TYR A 92 -5.27 -9.73 -3.27
CA TYR A 92 -6.26 -8.92 -2.57
C TYR A 92 -5.95 -8.93 -1.08
N VAL A 93 -5.85 -7.74 -0.48
CA VAL A 93 -5.59 -7.55 0.96
C VAL A 93 -6.51 -6.47 1.51
N GLU A 94 -6.84 -6.59 2.80
CA GLU A 94 -7.45 -5.48 3.54
C GLU A 94 -6.48 -4.29 3.57
N ALA A 95 -6.99 -3.08 3.32
CA ALA A 95 -6.15 -1.89 3.15
C ALA A 95 -5.30 -1.57 4.39
N ASP A 96 -5.83 -1.82 5.59
CA ASP A 96 -5.15 -1.59 6.88
C ASP A 96 -4.10 -2.67 7.22
N ARG A 97 -4.03 -3.76 6.43
CA ARG A 97 -3.02 -4.83 6.56
C ARG A 97 -1.85 -4.65 5.59
N LEU A 98 -1.90 -3.68 4.69
CA LEU A 98 -0.84 -3.41 3.73
C LEU A 98 0.24 -2.52 4.36
N LEU A 99 1.38 -3.11 4.74
CA LEU A 99 2.48 -2.41 5.39
C LEU A 99 3.32 -1.55 4.43
N ALA A 100 3.89 -2.18 3.40
CA ALA A 100 4.75 -1.52 2.41
C ALA A 100 4.83 -2.36 1.13
N PHE A 101 5.09 -1.69 -0.01
CA PHE A 101 5.20 -2.35 -1.30
C PHE A 101 6.02 -1.51 -2.30
N GLU A 102 6.53 -2.16 -3.35
CA GLU A 102 7.32 -1.49 -4.39
C GLU A 102 6.46 -0.60 -5.29
N GLY A 103 7.01 0.53 -5.74
CA GLY A 103 6.33 1.43 -6.66
C GLY A 103 6.11 0.88 -8.07
N SER A 104 6.73 -0.25 -8.40
CA SER A 104 6.53 -1.00 -9.65
C SER A 104 5.19 -1.75 -9.69
N LEU A 105 4.59 -2.02 -8.53
CA LEU A 105 3.31 -2.73 -8.43
C LEU A 105 2.14 -1.82 -8.82
N ARG A 106 1.20 -2.37 -9.57
CA ARG A 106 -0.09 -1.72 -9.85
C ARG A 106 -1.03 -1.99 -8.69
N GLN A 107 -1.62 -0.93 -8.14
CA GLN A 107 -2.60 -1.01 -7.05
C GLN A 107 -3.96 -0.47 -7.51
N GLY A 108 -5.02 -0.98 -6.90
CA GLY A 108 -6.39 -0.51 -7.08
C GLY A 108 -7.27 -0.98 -5.91
N THR A 109 -8.40 -0.32 -5.71
CA THR A 109 -9.41 -0.73 -4.72
C THR A 109 -10.45 -1.57 -5.43
N MET A 110 -10.75 -2.75 -4.86
CA MET A 110 -11.87 -3.58 -5.32
C MET A 110 -12.89 -3.67 -4.21
N PHE A 111 -14.12 -3.25 -4.50
CA PHE A 111 -15.23 -3.47 -3.59
C PHE A 111 -15.63 -4.95 -3.63
N LEU A 112 -15.56 -5.61 -2.47
CA LEU A 112 -15.93 -7.03 -2.32
C LEU A 112 -17.46 -7.23 -2.23
N GLY A 113 -18.26 -6.16 -2.28
CA GLY A 113 -19.72 -6.25 -2.24
C GLY A 113 -20.37 -6.34 -3.62
N SER A 114 -21.03 -7.48 -3.87
CA SER A 114 -22.23 -7.69 -4.73
C SER A 114 -22.40 -9.16 -5.15
N GLN A 115 -21.66 -10.10 -4.56
CA GLN A 115 -22.14 -11.49 -4.44
C GLN A 115 -23.19 -11.68 -3.32
N GLY A 116 -23.76 -10.59 -2.78
CA GLY A 116 -24.76 -10.65 -1.70
C GLY A 116 -25.90 -9.63 -1.78
N GLY A 117 -26.12 -8.97 -2.93
CA GLY A 117 -27.19 -7.98 -3.06
C GLY A 117 -27.64 -7.74 -4.50
N VAL A 118 -28.85 -8.22 -4.82
CA VAL A 118 -29.77 -7.97 -5.96
C VAL A 118 -29.27 -7.77 -7.41
N MET A 119 -27.97 -7.68 -7.70
CA MET A 119 -27.43 -7.50 -9.07
C MET A 119 -26.64 -8.72 -9.59
N GLY A 120 -26.57 -9.80 -8.82
CA GLY A 120 -25.90 -11.06 -9.20
C GLY A 120 -26.76 -12.02 -10.04
N LEU A 121 -27.99 -11.66 -10.42
CA LEU A 121 -28.94 -12.62 -11.02
C LEU A 121 -28.93 -12.72 -12.54
N VAL A 122 -28.19 -11.88 -13.28
CA VAL A 122 -28.22 -11.94 -14.75
C VAL A 122 -26.86 -11.67 -15.39
N ARG A 123 -25.95 -12.63 -15.33
CA ARG A 123 -24.93 -12.83 -16.37
C ARG A 123 -24.74 -14.32 -16.62
N GLY A 124 -25.64 -14.84 -17.44
CA GLY A 124 -25.59 -16.22 -17.92
C GLY A 124 -26.91 -16.63 -18.56
N GLN A 125 -27.35 -15.94 -19.62
CA GLN A 125 -28.11 -16.52 -20.74
C GLN A 125 -28.02 -15.59 -21.98
N ALA A 126 -27.73 -16.25 -23.11
CA ALA A 126 -27.57 -15.79 -24.51
C ALA A 126 -26.32 -14.98 -24.85
#